data_AF-A0A183DII7-F1
#
_entry.id   AF-A0A183DII7-F1
#
_cell.length_a   1.000
_cell.length_b   1.000
_cell.length_c   1.000
_cell.angle_alpha   90.00
_cell.angle_beta   90.00
_cell.angle_gamma   90.00
#
_symmetry.space_group_name_H-M   'P 1'
#
loop_
_entity.id
_entity.type
_entity.pdbx_description
1 polymer ?
#
loop_
_entity_poly.entity_id
_entity_poly.type
_entity_poly.pdbx_seq_one_letter_code
_entity_poly.pdbx_strand_id
1 'polypeptide(L)'
;LLRLVSFFCRFHEPGRYSVDVFINNKPYGERQFVQVIRPDRGAILLSDIEQAFVGNPSKLIMRVKPDAGKNLTVIVIDADRRQVPVALQKLPDEIVEAEFIPRSEGVHNISVLVGDEHVQGSPFKITVLDLSAVRVIGLKNDRVGAEQRFNGKRSSLILHCL
;
A
#
# COMPACT_ATOMS: atom_id res chain seq x y z
N LEU A 1 -41.17 21.02 4.92
CA LEU A 1 -39.94 20.47 5.52
C LEU A 1 -39.87 18.98 5.19
N LEU A 2 -39.02 18.56 4.25
CA LEU A 2 -38.82 17.14 3.93
C LEU A 2 -38.18 16.46 5.14
N ARG A 3 -38.88 15.51 5.77
CA ARG A 3 -38.28 14.63 6.78
C ARG A 3 -37.56 13.51 6.05
N LEU A 4 -36.24 13.52 6.10
CA LEU A 4 -35.42 12.39 5.70
C LEU A 4 -35.66 11.24 6.68
N VAL A 5 -35.88 10.04 6.15
CA VAL A 5 -35.97 8.80 6.93
C VAL A 5 -34.79 7.93 6.51
N SER A 6 -33.95 7.54 7.49
CA SER A 6 -32.78 6.70 7.26
C SER A 6 -33.07 5.26 7.64
N PHE A 7 -32.66 4.32 6.79
CA PHE A 7 -32.72 2.89 7.04
C PHE A 7 -31.31 2.32 7.02
N PHE A 8 -31.06 1.31 7.86
CA PHE A 8 -29.77 0.63 7.94
C PHE A 8 -29.99 -0.86 7.69
N CYS A 9 -29.14 -1.45 6.85
CA CYS A 9 -29.04 -2.89 6.69
C CYS A 9 -27.57 -3.30 6.76
N ARG A 10 -27.30 -4.50 7.30
CA ARG A 10 -25.95 -5.07 7.38
C ARG A 10 -25.92 -6.37 6.58
N PHE A 11 -25.02 -6.44 5.62
CA PHE A 11 -24.75 -7.65 4.85
C PHE A 11 -23.75 -8.52 5.60
N HIS A 12 -24.00 -9.83 5.65
CA HIS A 12 -23.15 -10.79 6.37
C HIS A 12 -22.31 -11.66 5.44
N GLU A 13 -22.69 -11.75 4.16
CA GLU A 13 -21.97 -12.51 3.15
C GLU A 13 -21.69 -11.64 1.91
N PRO A 14 -20.62 -11.93 1.14
CA PRO A 14 -20.40 -11.30 -0.14
C PRO A 14 -21.47 -11.77 -1.13
N GLY A 15 -21.85 -10.89 -2.05
CA GLY A 15 -22.86 -11.21 -3.05
C GLY A 15 -23.44 -9.97 -3.69
N ARG A 16 -24.28 -10.21 -4.70
CA ARG A 16 -25.08 -9.15 -5.33
C ARG A 16 -26.45 -9.11 -4.67
N TYR A 17 -26.78 -8.00 -4.05
CA TYR A 17 -28.05 -7.77 -3.38
C TYR A 17 -28.89 -6.77 -4.17
N SER A 18 -30.21 -6.90 -4.09
CA SER A 18 -31.14 -5.87 -4.53
C SER A 18 -31.84 -5.25 -3.33
N VAL A 19 -31.92 -3.92 -3.32
CA VAL A 19 -32.70 -3.17 -2.34
C VAL A 19 -33.93 -2.61 -3.05
N ASP A 20 -35.09 -3.07 -2.60
CA ASP A 20 -36.40 -2.64 -3.06
C ASP A 20 -37.09 -1.87 -1.95
N VAL A 21 -37.72 -0.75 -2.29
CA VAL A 21 -38.50 0.05 -1.34
C VAL A 21 -39.97 -0.18 -1.62
N PHE A 22 -40.75 -0.47 -0.57
CA PHE A 22 -42.20 -0.66 -0.67
C PHE A 22 -42.93 0.33 0.25
N ILE A 23 -44.00 0.94 -0.26
CA ILE A 23 -44.95 1.75 0.51
C ILE A 23 -46.32 1.10 0.38
N ASN A 24 -46.91 0.68 1.49
CA ASN A 24 -48.20 -0.04 1.52
C ASN A 24 -48.23 -1.25 0.55
N ASN A 25 -47.17 -2.07 0.59
CA ASN A 25 -46.95 -3.22 -0.29
C ASN A 25 -46.82 -2.91 -1.79
N LYS A 26 -46.73 -1.63 -2.18
CA LYS A 26 -46.46 -1.22 -3.57
C LYS A 26 -44.99 -0.82 -3.72
N PRO A 27 -44.29 -1.30 -4.75
CA PRO A 27 -42.92 -0.88 -5.00
C PRO A 27 -42.87 0.63 -5.25
N TYR A 28 -41.85 1.28 -4.71
CA TYR A 28 -41.64 2.72 -4.81
C TYR A 28 -40.20 3.00 -5.22
N GLY A 29 -40.03 3.72 -6.32
CA GLY A 29 -38.71 3.99 -6.89
C GLY A 29 -38.09 2.80 -7.62
N GLU A 30 -36.85 2.97 -8.06
CA GLU A 30 -36.11 1.95 -8.80
C GLU A 30 -35.36 1.01 -7.85
N ARG A 31 -35.37 -0.28 -8.20
CA ARG A 31 -34.55 -1.31 -7.55
C ARG A 31 -33.08 -0.91 -7.62
N GLN A 32 -32.43 -0.82 -6.45
CA GLN A 32 -31.00 -0.57 -6.36
C GLN A 32 -30.25 -1.90 -6.28
N PHE A 33 -29.11 -2.00 -6.98
CA PHE A 33 -28.22 -3.16 -6.88
C PHE A 33 -26.96 -2.80 -6.11
N VAL A 34 -26.57 -3.65 -5.17
CA VAL A 34 -25.39 -3.47 -4.33
C VAL A 34 -24.51 -4.71 -4.43
N GLN A 35 -23.25 -4.53 -4.80
CA GLN A 35 -22.24 -5.58 -4.75
C GLN A 35 -21.53 -5.51 -3.40
N VAL A 36 -21.64 -6.58 -2.62
CA VAL A 36 -20.98 -6.74 -1.32
C VAL A 36 -19.76 -7.64 -1.54
N ILE A 37 -18.59 -7.15 -1.16
CA ILE A 37 -17.33 -7.88 -1.22
C ILE A 37 -16.78 -8.05 0.20
N ARG A 38 -16.02 -9.13 0.42
CA ARG A 38 -15.27 -9.23 1.67
C ARG A 38 -14.07 -8.27 1.61
N PRO A 39 -13.85 -7.44 2.65
CA PRO A 39 -12.74 -6.49 2.69
C PRO A 39 -11.36 -7.11 2.49
N ASP A 40 -11.13 -8.29 3.09
CA ASP A 40 -9.89 -9.07 2.99
C ASP A 40 -9.50 -9.39 1.53
N ARG A 41 -10.49 -9.42 0.63
CA ARG A 41 -10.35 -9.68 -0.81
C ARG A 41 -10.63 -8.44 -1.68
N GLY A 42 -10.65 -7.25 -1.09
CA GLY A 42 -10.93 -6.00 -1.79
C GLY A 42 -9.74 -5.46 -2.58
N ALA A 43 -8.52 -5.75 -2.14
CA ALA A 43 -7.29 -5.47 -2.87
C ALA A 43 -6.26 -6.60 -2.73
N ILE A 44 -5.37 -6.71 -3.71
CA ILE A 44 -4.28 -7.68 -3.76
C ILE A 44 -3.00 -6.92 -4.05
N LEU A 45 -1.99 -7.04 -3.18
CA LEU A 45 -0.67 -6.49 -3.42
C LEU A 45 0.02 -7.27 -4.55
N LEU A 46 0.52 -6.56 -5.56
CA LEU A 46 1.24 -7.11 -6.72
C LEU A 46 2.74 -6.87 -6.64
N SER A 47 3.15 -5.77 -6.01
CA SER A 47 4.56 -5.46 -5.78
C SER A 47 5.14 -6.29 -4.63
N ASP A 48 6.35 -6.82 -4.84
CA ASP A 48 7.13 -7.50 -3.81
C ASP A 48 8.22 -6.56 -3.28
N ILE A 49 7.83 -5.58 -2.46
CA ILE A 49 8.78 -4.68 -1.81
C ILE A 49 9.09 -5.23 -0.42
N GLU A 50 10.30 -5.74 -0.26
CA GLU A 50 10.88 -6.08 1.05
C GLU A 50 11.77 -4.95 1.58
N GLN A 51 12.28 -4.10 0.69
CA GLN A 51 13.30 -3.09 1.01
C GLN A 51 13.04 -1.74 0.34
N ALA A 52 13.26 -0.67 1.09
CA ALA A 52 13.23 0.72 0.60
C ALA A 52 14.43 1.51 1.17
N PHE A 53 14.60 2.75 0.71
CA PHE A 53 15.75 3.58 1.09
C PHE A 53 15.30 4.97 1.51
N VAL A 54 15.90 5.48 2.60
CA VAL A 54 15.64 6.83 3.10
C VAL A 54 15.83 7.86 1.98
N GLY A 55 14.82 8.71 1.79
CA GLY A 55 14.85 9.79 0.79
C GLY A 55 14.49 9.37 -0.64
N ASN A 56 14.35 8.07 -0.93
CA ASN A 56 14.00 7.58 -2.26
C ASN A 56 12.50 7.26 -2.35
N PRO A 57 11.80 7.68 -3.44
CA PRO A 57 10.43 7.25 -3.69
C PRO A 57 10.32 5.72 -3.77
N SER A 58 9.32 5.19 -3.07
CA SER A 58 9.00 3.76 -3.01
C SER A 58 7.54 3.54 -3.38
N LYS A 59 7.25 2.52 -4.18
CA LYS A 59 5.94 2.32 -4.82
C LYS A 59 5.35 0.96 -4.54
N LEU A 60 4.17 0.91 -3.93
CA LEU A 60 3.39 -0.31 -3.82
C LEU A 60 2.39 -0.36 -4.97
N ILE A 61 2.35 -1.49 -5.66
CA ILE A 61 1.41 -1.72 -6.76
C ILE A 61 0.39 -2.75 -6.27
N MET A 62 -0.89 -2.43 -6.38
CA MET A 62 -1.97 -3.32 -5.99
C MET A 62 -3.10 -3.31 -6.99
N ARG A 63 -3.75 -4.46 -7.16
CA ARG A 63 -5.03 -4.56 -7.87
C ARG A 63 -6.17 -4.39 -6.88
N VAL A 64 -7.12 -3.51 -7.19
CA VAL A 64 -8.20 -3.10 -6.30
C VAL A 64 -9.53 -3.30 -7.00
N LYS A 65 -10.41 -4.13 -6.44
CA LYS A 65 -11.71 -4.40 -7.07
C LYS A 65 -12.49 -3.10 -7.29
N PRO A 66 -13.32 -3.00 -8.35
CA PRO A 66 -14.02 -1.76 -8.69
C PRO A 66 -14.80 -1.15 -7.53
N ASP A 67 -15.50 -1.99 -6.77
CA ASP A 67 -16.32 -1.56 -5.63
C ASP A 67 -15.50 -1.24 -4.36
N ALA A 68 -14.26 -1.73 -4.28
CA ALA A 68 -13.34 -1.48 -3.17
C ALA A 68 -12.62 -0.12 -3.30
N GLY A 69 -12.39 0.35 -4.53
CA GLY A 69 -11.50 1.47 -4.81
C GLY A 69 -11.92 2.84 -4.26
N LYS A 70 -13.18 2.99 -3.79
CA LYS A 70 -13.64 4.20 -3.08
C LYS A 70 -13.31 4.18 -1.59
N ASN A 71 -13.10 2.99 -1.03
CA ASN A 71 -12.88 2.77 0.40
C ASN A 71 -11.46 2.25 0.68
N LEU A 72 -10.56 2.34 -0.30
CA LEU A 72 -9.16 1.97 -0.15
C LEU A 72 -8.42 3.01 0.68
N THR A 73 -7.74 2.56 1.72
CA THR A 73 -6.85 3.37 2.55
C THR A 73 -5.49 2.69 2.65
N VAL A 74 -4.42 3.46 2.43
CA VAL A 74 -3.04 2.99 2.60
C VAL A 74 -2.36 3.87 3.64
N ILE A 75 -1.85 3.25 4.71
CA ILE A 75 -1.19 3.93 5.83
C ILE A 75 0.20 3.34 5.97
N VAL A 76 1.22 4.19 5.92
CA VAL A 76 2.61 3.81 6.20
C VAL A 76 3.01 4.41 7.54
N ILE A 77 3.45 3.56 8.47
CA ILE A 77 3.97 3.95 9.78
C ILE A 77 5.46 3.60 9.81
N ASP A 78 6.30 4.60 10.09
CA ASP A 78 7.75 4.44 10.19
C ASP A 78 8.19 3.75 11.49
N ALA A 79 9.49 3.47 11.60
CA ALA A 79 10.08 2.81 12.77
C ALA A 79 9.89 3.61 14.08
N ASP A 80 9.71 4.93 13.97
CA ASP A 80 9.48 5.84 15.10
C ASP A 80 7.98 6.04 15.40
N ARG A 81 7.10 5.25 14.77
CA ARG A 81 5.64 5.31 14.89
C ARG A 81 5.01 6.58 14.33
N ARG A 82 5.67 7.24 13.37
CA ARG A 82 5.15 8.40 12.66
C ARG A 82 4.51 7.96 11.34
N GLN A 83 3.42 8.62 10.97
CA GLN A 83 2.79 8.37 9.68
C GLN A 83 3.61 9.02 8.57
N VAL A 84 3.93 8.24 7.54
CA VAL A 84 4.57 8.72 6.31
C VAL A 84 3.47 9.06 5.30
N PRO A 85 3.51 10.25 4.67
CA PRO A 85 2.56 10.61 3.62
C PRO A 85 2.60 9.62 2.45
N VAL A 86 1.42 9.25 1.96
CA VAL A 86 1.24 8.34 0.82
C VAL A 86 0.44 9.05 -0.27
N ALA A 87 0.96 9.06 -1.48
CA ALA A 87 0.25 9.50 -2.67
C ALA A 87 -0.37 8.29 -3.38
N LEU A 88 -1.68 8.34 -3.63
CA LEU A 88 -2.39 7.29 -4.37
C LEU A 88 -2.66 7.73 -5.80
N GLN A 89 -2.29 6.89 -6.76
CA GLN A 89 -2.59 7.08 -8.17
C GLN A 89 -3.38 5.89 -8.71
N LYS A 90 -4.55 6.16 -9.31
CA LYS A 90 -5.33 5.15 -10.04
C LYS A 90 -4.78 5.01 -11.45
N LEU A 91 -4.49 3.78 -11.83
CA LEU A 91 -4.02 3.38 -13.16
C LEU A 91 -5.11 2.53 -13.85
N PRO A 92 -4.97 2.23 -15.15
CA PRO A 92 -5.84 1.28 -15.84
C PRO A 92 -5.86 -0.12 -15.20
N ASP A 93 -6.80 -0.96 -15.61
CA ASP A 93 -6.88 -2.38 -15.22
C ASP A 93 -6.97 -2.61 -13.71
N GLU A 94 -7.72 -1.74 -13.02
CA GLU A 94 -7.97 -1.83 -11.58
C GLU A 94 -6.70 -1.71 -10.73
N ILE A 95 -5.63 -1.13 -11.29
CA ILE A 95 -4.37 -0.94 -10.58
C ILE A 95 -4.37 0.37 -9.82
N VAL A 96 -3.86 0.33 -8.60
CA VAL A 96 -3.53 1.50 -7.79
C VAL A 96 -2.06 1.44 -7.42
N GLU A 97 -1.37 2.56 -7.63
CA GLU A 97 -0.02 2.79 -7.15
C GLU A 97 -0.08 3.65 -5.88
N ALA A 98 0.60 3.21 -4.82
CA ALA A 98 0.79 3.96 -3.60
C ALA A 98 2.27 4.33 -3.46
N GLU A 99 2.60 5.61 -3.63
CA GLU A 99 3.96 6.13 -3.52
C GLU A 99 4.19 6.81 -2.17
N PHE A 100 5.33 6.53 -1.54
CA PHE A 100 5.78 7.22 -0.33
C PHE A 100 7.29 7.42 -0.35
N ILE A 101 7.78 8.36 0.46
CA ILE A 101 9.21 8.63 0.63
C ILE A 101 9.55 8.43 2.11
N PRO A 102 10.22 7.34 2.50
CA PRO A 102 10.56 7.09 3.89
C PRO A 102 11.65 8.06 4.37
N ARG A 103 11.58 8.44 5.63
CA ARG A 103 12.45 9.48 6.24
C ARG A 103 13.32 8.98 7.38
N SER A 104 13.09 7.76 7.83
CA SER A 104 13.82 7.11 8.92
C SER A 104 14.22 5.70 8.51
N GLU A 105 15.36 5.24 9.01
CA GLU A 105 15.81 3.86 8.85
C GLU A 105 15.02 2.94 9.78
N GLY A 106 14.82 1.68 9.38
CA GLY A 106 14.20 0.63 10.18
C GLY A 106 12.94 0.03 9.56
N VAL A 107 12.25 -0.81 10.34
CA VAL A 107 11.06 -1.53 9.86
C VAL A 107 9.86 -0.58 9.81
N HIS A 108 9.28 -0.42 8.62
CA HIS A 108 8.04 0.32 8.43
C HIS A 108 6.87 -0.66 8.27
N ASN A 109 5.71 -0.31 8.83
CA ASN A 109 4.48 -1.07 8.68
C ASN A 109 3.56 -0.38 7.68
N ILE A 110 3.03 -1.15 6.73
CA ILE A 110 2.16 -0.68 5.66
C ILE A 110 0.81 -1.36 5.81
N SER A 111 -0.19 -0.60 6.25
CA SER A 111 -1.56 -1.08 6.31
C SER A 111 -2.28 -0.72 5.04
N VAL A 112 -2.75 -1.73 4.31
CA VAL A 112 -3.72 -1.59 3.23
C VAL A 112 -5.07 -2.04 3.75
N LEU A 113 -6.06 -1.15 3.70
CA LEU A 113 -7.40 -1.38 4.20
C LEU A 113 -8.45 -1.10 3.12
N VAL A 114 -9.55 -1.84 3.17
CA VAL A 114 -10.75 -1.62 2.35
C VAL A 114 -11.93 -1.49 3.29
N GLY A 115 -12.53 -0.31 3.38
CA GLY A 115 -13.65 -0.06 4.31
C GLY A 115 -13.24 -0.28 5.77
N ASP A 116 -12.10 0.28 6.16
CA ASP A 116 -11.51 0.22 7.51
C ASP A 116 -11.07 -1.18 7.99
N GLU A 117 -11.13 -2.19 7.11
CA GLU A 117 -10.72 -3.56 7.40
C GLU A 117 -9.46 -3.94 6.60
N HIS A 118 -8.55 -4.70 7.21
CA HIS A 118 -7.30 -5.11 6.57
C HIS A 118 -7.53 -6.06 5.40
N VAL A 119 -6.81 -5.83 4.29
CA VAL A 119 -6.72 -6.82 3.21
C VAL A 119 -5.84 -8.00 3.61
N GLN A 120 -5.94 -9.12 2.91
CA GLN A 120 -5.10 -10.28 3.19
C GLN A 120 -3.59 -9.93 3.17
N GLY A 121 -2.87 -10.31 4.23
CA GLY A 121 -1.44 -10.05 4.41
C GLY A 121 -1.10 -8.69 5.01
N SER A 122 -2.06 -7.77 5.07
CA SER A 122 -1.91 -6.48 5.74
C SER A 122 -1.93 -6.67 7.28
N PRO A 123 -1.11 -5.95 8.05
CA PRO A 123 -0.09 -4.99 7.59
C PRO A 123 1.17 -5.68 7.03
N PHE A 124 1.73 -5.11 5.98
CA PHE A 124 3.01 -5.53 5.39
C PHE A 124 4.18 -4.87 6.11
N LYS A 125 5.31 -5.55 6.20
CA LYS A 125 6.54 -5.02 6.79
C LYS A 125 7.59 -4.84 5.72
N ILE A 126 8.23 -3.68 5.70
CA ILE A 126 9.37 -3.40 4.82
C ILE A 126 10.55 -2.91 5.63
N THR A 127 11.76 -3.22 5.18
CA THR A 127 12.99 -2.72 5.78
C THR A 127 13.45 -1.47 5.04
N VAL A 128 13.51 -0.32 5.72
CA VAL A 128 14.10 0.90 5.16
C VAL A 128 15.55 1.01 5.60
N LEU A 129 16.46 1.23 4.66
CA LEU A 129 17.88 1.48 4.94
C LEU A 129 18.28 2.93 4.66
N ASP A 130 19.19 3.47 5.46
CA ASP A 130 19.86 4.74 5.16
C ASP A 130 21.23 4.49 4.51
N LEU A 131 21.35 4.88 3.23
CA LEU A 131 22.59 4.74 2.47
C LEU A 131 23.51 5.97 2.57
N SER A 132 23.09 7.04 3.24
CA SER A 132 23.88 8.29 3.35
C SER A 132 25.24 8.09 4.05
N ALA A 133 25.35 7.05 4.88
CA ALA A 133 26.56 6.68 5.58
C ALA A 133 27.46 5.69 4.80
N VAL A 134 27.02 5.20 3.63
CA VAL A 134 27.82 4.29 2.80
C VAL A 134 28.92 5.09 2.12
N ARG A 135 30.17 4.82 2.51
CA ARG A 135 31.36 5.40 1.90
C ARG A 135 32.32 4.27 1.57
N VAL A 136 32.84 4.26 0.34
CA VAL A 136 33.98 3.42 -0.04
C VAL A 136 35.24 4.20 0.29
N ILE A 137 36.06 3.67 1.20
CA ILE A 137 37.29 4.31 1.68
C ILE A 137 38.47 3.40 1.34
N GLY A 138 39.54 3.95 0.78
CA GLY A 138 40.80 3.24 0.57
C GLY A 138 41.07 2.80 -0.88
N LEU A 139 40.15 3.08 -1.81
CA LEU A 139 40.44 2.94 -3.24
C LEU A 139 41.49 3.97 -3.69
N LYS A 140 42.40 3.53 -4.56
CA LYS A 140 43.45 4.36 -5.15
C LYS A 140 43.52 4.10 -6.66
N ASN A 141 44.00 5.08 -7.41
CA ASN A 141 44.41 4.84 -8.80
C ASN A 141 45.64 3.92 -8.77
N ASP A 142 45.60 2.81 -9.52
CA ASP A 142 46.70 1.84 -9.58
C ASP A 142 46.74 1.14 -10.95
N ARG A 143 47.82 0.39 -11.21
CA ARG A 143 48.04 -0.38 -12.43
C ARG A 143 47.13 -1.62 -12.50
N VAL A 144 46.93 -2.11 -13.73
CA VAL A 144 46.20 -3.37 -14.00
C VAL A 144 46.81 -4.52 -13.20
N GLY A 145 45.94 -5.30 -12.53
CA GLY A 145 46.32 -6.47 -11.74
C GLY A 145 46.76 -6.16 -10.29
N ALA A 146 46.76 -4.90 -9.86
CA ALA A 146 47.05 -4.55 -8.48
C ALA A 146 45.85 -4.87 -7.56
N GLU A 147 46.08 -5.68 -6.52
CA GLU A 147 45.09 -5.95 -5.49
C GLU A 147 44.85 -4.70 -4.64
N GLN A 148 43.58 -4.35 -4.44
CA GLN A 148 43.20 -3.21 -3.61
C GLN A 148 42.33 -3.63 -2.44
N ARG A 149 42.67 -3.10 -1.25
CA ARG A 149 41.86 -3.23 -0.05
C ARG A 149 41.12 -1.92 0.19
N PHE A 150 39.80 -1.99 0.22
CA PHE A 150 38.94 -0.88 0.61
C PHE A 150 38.00 -1.31 1.72
N ASN A 151 37.50 -0.35 2.48
CA ASN A 151 36.54 -0.55 3.56
C ASN A 151 35.23 0.16 3.20
N GLY A 152 34.10 -0.38 3.66
CA GLY A 152 32.83 0.31 3.64
C GLY A 152 31.96 -0.03 4.86
N LYS A 153 30.96 0.82 5.14
CA LYS A 153 30.03 0.60 6.26
C LYS A 153 29.00 -0.48 5.91
N ARG A 154 28.64 -1.25 6.93
CA ARG A 154 28.00 -2.58 6.91
C ARG A 154 26.61 -2.67 6.25
N SER A 155 25.96 -1.57 5.87
CA SER A 155 24.54 -1.60 5.54
C SER A 155 24.22 -2.07 4.13
N SER A 156 25.05 -1.83 3.11
CA SER A 156 24.75 -2.27 1.73
C SER A 156 25.98 -2.17 0.83
N LEU A 157 26.73 -3.26 0.67
CA LEU A 157 27.77 -3.34 -0.36
C LEU A 157 27.54 -4.60 -1.19
N ILE A 158 26.84 -4.44 -2.31
CA ILE A 158 27.02 -5.34 -3.45
C ILE A 158 28.02 -4.62 -4.35
N LEU A 159 29.30 -5.02 -4.27
CA LEU A 159 30.31 -4.54 -5.22
C LEU A 159 30.19 -5.36 -6.51
N HIS A 160 29.78 -4.69 -7.57
CA HIS A 160 30.10 -5.16 -8.92
C HIS A 160 31.46 -4.58 -9.30
N CYS A 161 32.48 -5.43 -9.33
CA CYS A 161 33.73 -5.12 -10.03
C CYS A 161 33.46 -5.44 -11.51
N LEU A 162 33.46 -4.42 -12.37
CA LEU A 162 33.37 -4.56 -13.82
C LEU A 162 34.71 -4.99 -14.42
#